data_AF-A0A2E5F3I2-F1
#
_entry.id   AF-A0A2E5F3I2-F1
#
_cell.length_a   1.000
_cell.length_b   1.000
_cell.length_c   1.000
_cell.angle_alpha   90.00
_cell.angle_beta   90.00
_cell.angle_gamma   90.00
#
_symmetry.space_group_name_H-M   'P 1'
#
loop_
_entity.id
_entity.type
_entity.pdbx_description
1 polymer ?
#
loop_
_entity_poly.entity_id
_entity_poly.type
_entity_poly.pdbx_seq_one_letter_code
_entity_poly.pdbx_strand_id
1 'polypeptide(L)'
;MITITLQQEEPKILYLALLYHLARPGSEIDPETGKTHIAALKPVMHFLTSELNKAIIELNCLPKQIERIDTALSGLSNELRQYVLSSSSVVPNFENTLIKFWPEIAVDSNKIEEIMMLTMMTRRKLETFFLQAQNELKHEELKLLEERRLRRSQWWKIWKKFNRS
;
A
#
# COMPACT_ATOMS: atom_id res chain seq x y z
N MET A 1 -5.30 -5.76 12.72
CA MET A 1 -5.12 -6.50 11.45
C MET A 1 -6.42 -6.36 10.69
N ILE A 2 -6.33 -6.07 9.40
CA ILE A 2 -7.47 -5.84 8.51
C ILE A 2 -7.40 -6.90 7.41
N THR A 3 -8.49 -7.62 7.20
CA THR A 3 -8.58 -8.67 6.19
C THR A 3 -9.31 -8.14 4.96
N ILE A 4 -8.67 -8.19 3.79
CA ILE A 4 -9.27 -7.83 2.51
C ILE A 4 -9.44 -9.09 1.65
N THR A 5 -10.53 -9.16 0.91
CA THR A 5 -10.84 -10.29 0.02
C THR A 5 -10.81 -9.81 -1.42
N LEU A 6 -9.94 -10.42 -2.21
CA LEU A 6 -9.76 -10.15 -3.64
C LEU A 6 -10.32 -11.31 -4.47
N GLN A 7 -10.93 -10.98 -5.61
CA GLN A 7 -11.54 -11.93 -6.52
C GLN A 7 -11.28 -11.55 -7.98
N GLN A 8 -11.41 -12.52 -8.88
CA GLN A 8 -11.31 -12.30 -10.33
C GLN A 8 -9.98 -11.64 -10.73
N GLU A 9 -10.03 -10.45 -11.32
CA GLU A 9 -8.88 -9.70 -11.83
C GLU A 9 -8.26 -8.75 -10.78
N GLU A 10 -8.90 -8.56 -9.62
CA GLU A 10 -8.43 -7.68 -8.55
C GLU A 10 -7.04 -8.06 -8.01
N PRO A 11 -6.67 -9.35 -7.85
CA PRO A 11 -5.31 -9.73 -7.50
C PRO A 11 -4.24 -9.22 -8.46
N LYS A 12 -4.52 -9.21 -9.77
CA LYS A 12 -3.58 -8.74 -10.79
C LYS A 12 -3.41 -7.22 -10.72
N ILE A 13 -4.50 -6.49 -10.48
CA ILE A 13 -4.47 -5.05 -10.22
C ILE A 13 -3.64 -4.74 -8.98
N LEU A 14 -3.90 -5.44 -7.87
CA LEU A 14 -3.13 -5.21 -6.66
C LEU A 14 -1.65 -5.53 -6.90
N TYR A 15 -1.33 -6.61 -7.62
CA TYR A 15 0.05 -6.95 -7.96
C TYR A 15 0.73 -5.82 -8.75
N LEU A 16 0.08 -5.25 -9.77
CA LEU A 16 0.63 -4.12 -10.52
C LEU A 16 0.83 -2.88 -9.63
N ALA A 17 -0.09 -2.60 -8.72
CA ALA A 17 0.04 -1.51 -7.78
C ALA A 17 1.25 -1.71 -6.85
N LEU A 18 1.44 -2.93 -6.34
CA LEU A 18 2.60 -3.28 -5.52
C LEU A 18 3.91 -3.21 -6.31
N LEU A 19 3.92 -3.69 -7.56
CA LEU A 19 5.08 -3.57 -8.45
C LEU A 19 5.49 -2.11 -8.63
N TYR A 20 4.50 -1.25 -8.93
CA TYR A 20 4.70 0.19 -9.03
C TYR A 20 5.25 0.80 -7.73
N HIS A 21 4.66 0.47 -6.59
CA HIS A 21 5.07 0.99 -5.28
C HIS A 21 6.51 0.59 -4.94
N LEU A 22 6.86 -0.68 -5.15
CA LEU A 22 8.17 -1.24 -4.80
C LEU A 22 9.30 -0.77 -5.72
N ALA A 23 8.96 -0.30 -6.94
CA ALA A 23 9.92 0.32 -7.83
C ALA A 23 10.33 1.74 -7.40
N ARG A 24 9.54 2.42 -6.55
CA ARG A 24 9.88 3.76 -6.07
C ARG A 24 11.05 3.71 -5.07
N PRO A 25 12.11 4.52 -5.24
CA PRO A 25 13.22 4.56 -4.30
C PRO A 25 12.75 4.88 -2.88
N GLY A 26 13.21 4.09 -1.91
CA GLY A 26 12.92 4.30 -0.49
C GLY A 26 11.48 3.97 -0.05
N SER A 27 10.63 3.43 -0.93
CA SER A 27 9.22 3.12 -0.60
C SER A 27 9.05 2.21 0.63
N GLU A 28 10.00 1.31 0.84
CA GLU A 28 9.99 0.34 1.94
C GLU A 28 10.88 0.74 3.12
N ILE A 29 11.59 1.88 3.03
CA ILE A 29 12.54 2.31 4.06
C ILE A 29 11.83 3.25 5.04
N ASP A 30 11.98 2.96 6.32
CA ASP A 30 11.59 3.86 7.40
C ASP A 30 12.61 5.02 7.47
N PRO A 31 12.17 6.29 7.33
CA PRO A 31 13.07 7.43 7.33
C PRO A 31 13.75 7.67 8.69
N GLU A 32 13.15 7.22 9.81
CA GLU A 32 13.73 7.41 11.14
C GLU A 32 14.83 6.38 11.43
N THR A 33 14.62 5.14 10.99
CA THR A 33 15.54 4.03 11.33
C THR A 33 16.48 3.63 10.19
N GLY A 34 16.20 4.06 8.96
CA GLY A 34 16.92 3.64 7.74
C GLY A 34 16.74 2.16 7.41
N LYS A 35 15.86 1.44 8.12
CA LYS A 35 15.61 0.00 7.94
C LYS A 35 14.31 -0.22 7.17
N THR A 36 14.11 -1.44 6.69
CA THR A 36 12.83 -1.82 6.10
C THR A 36 11.70 -1.67 7.11
N HIS A 37 10.63 -1.00 6.69
CA HIS A 37 9.46 -0.73 7.51
C HIS A 37 8.77 -2.04 7.90
N ILE A 38 8.29 -2.18 9.14
CA ILE A 38 7.58 -3.38 9.62
C ILE A 38 6.34 -3.68 8.75
N ALA A 39 5.65 -2.62 8.34
CA ALA A 39 4.54 -2.63 7.40
C ALA A 39 4.97 -2.58 5.92
N ALA A 40 6.11 -3.19 5.58
CA ALA A 40 6.57 -3.40 4.21
C ALA A 40 5.51 -4.11 3.36
N LEU A 41 5.43 -3.75 2.07
CA LEU A 41 4.56 -4.38 1.09
C LEU A 41 5.25 -5.51 0.31
N LYS A 42 6.57 -5.65 0.38
CA LYS A 42 7.28 -6.78 -0.25
C LYS A 42 6.75 -8.16 0.19
N PRO A 43 6.47 -8.43 1.49
CA PRO A 43 5.86 -9.69 1.90
C PRO A 43 4.45 -9.90 1.34
N VAL A 44 3.67 -8.81 1.22
CA VAL A 44 2.31 -8.86 0.62
C VAL A 44 2.40 -9.25 -0.85
N MET A 45 3.33 -8.65 -1.60
CA MET A 45 3.56 -9.01 -3.00
C MET A 45 4.01 -10.46 -3.14
N HIS A 46 4.87 -10.96 -2.25
CA HIS A 46 5.32 -12.35 -2.29
C HIS A 46 4.16 -13.33 -2.08
N PHE A 47 3.33 -13.10 -1.05
CA PHE A 47 2.13 -13.89 -0.82
C PHE A 47 1.16 -13.83 -2.00
N LEU A 48 0.91 -12.64 -2.53
CA LEU A 48 0.02 -12.45 -3.67
C LEU A 48 0.52 -13.25 -4.88
N THR A 49 1.83 -13.25 -5.13
CA THR A 49 2.46 -13.99 -6.24
C THR A 49 2.16 -15.49 -6.18
N SER A 50 2.25 -16.11 -5.00
CA SER A 50 1.96 -17.54 -4.83
C SER A 50 0.49 -17.90 -5.01
N GLU A 51 -0.40 -16.90 -4.89
CA GLU A 51 -1.84 -17.10 -4.78
C GLU A 51 -2.61 -16.57 -6.00
N LEU A 52 -1.94 -15.92 -6.96
CA LEU A 52 -2.53 -15.25 -8.13
C LEU A 52 -3.53 -16.10 -8.94
N ASN A 53 -3.40 -17.43 -8.92
CA ASN A 53 -4.26 -18.33 -9.68
C ASN A 53 -5.53 -18.77 -8.91
N LYS A 54 -5.70 -18.34 -7.66
CA LYS A 54 -6.89 -18.69 -6.87
C LYS A 54 -8.06 -17.78 -7.21
N ALA A 55 -9.26 -18.35 -7.19
CA ALA A 55 -10.50 -17.60 -7.46
C ALA A 55 -10.78 -16.51 -6.41
N ILE A 56 -10.37 -16.76 -5.16
CA ILE A 56 -10.53 -15.86 -4.02
C ILE A 56 -9.19 -15.85 -3.26
N ILE A 57 -8.72 -14.65 -2.92
CA ILE A 57 -7.52 -14.44 -2.10
C ILE A 57 -7.90 -13.59 -0.90
N GLU A 58 -7.53 -14.06 0.29
CA GLU A 58 -7.65 -13.31 1.54
C GLU A 58 -6.29 -12.79 1.95
N LEU A 59 -6.17 -11.46 2.11
CA LEU A 59 -4.95 -10.81 2.57
C LEU A 59 -5.17 -10.23 3.96
N ASN A 60 -4.32 -10.66 4.90
CA ASN A 60 -4.30 -10.13 6.25
C ASN A 60 -3.21 -9.07 6.35
N CYS A 61 -3.62 -7.81 6.49
CA CYS A 61 -2.73 -6.65 6.42
C CYS A 61 -2.72 -5.86 7.73
N LEU A 62 -1.58 -5.25 8.04
CA LEU A 62 -1.49 -4.18 9.03
C LEU A 62 -2.21 -2.92 8.51
N PRO A 63 -2.76 -2.06 9.39
CA PRO A 63 -3.38 -0.80 8.98
C PRO A 63 -2.45 0.04 8.10
N LYS A 64 -1.17 0.12 8.45
CA LYS A 64 -0.17 0.83 7.64
C LYS A 64 0.09 0.19 6.28
N GLN A 65 -0.04 -1.14 6.14
CA GLN A 65 0.01 -1.79 4.82
C GLN A 65 -1.20 -1.42 3.98
N ILE A 66 -2.40 -1.36 4.56
CA ILE A 66 -3.63 -0.94 3.87
C ILE A 66 -3.52 0.51 3.37
N GLU A 67 -3.00 1.44 4.16
CA GLU A 67 -2.73 2.83 3.72
C GLU A 67 -1.72 2.88 2.55
N ARG A 68 -0.65 2.08 2.63
CA ARG A 68 0.34 1.98 1.55
C ARG A 68 -0.26 1.36 0.28
N ILE A 69 -1.21 0.41 0.40
CA ILE A 69 -1.95 -0.16 -0.73
C ILE A 69 -2.83 0.89 -1.41
N ASP A 70 -3.52 1.75 -0.66
CA ASP A 70 -4.29 2.87 -1.25
C ASP A 70 -3.38 3.81 -2.07
N THR A 71 -2.23 4.14 -1.50
CA THR A 71 -1.19 4.94 -2.17
C THR A 71 -0.68 4.25 -3.43
N ALA A 72 -0.47 2.93 -3.37
CA ALA A 72 -0.02 2.11 -4.49
C ALA A 72 -1.05 2.07 -5.62
N LEU A 73 -2.33 1.87 -5.31
CA LEU A 73 -3.43 1.87 -6.29
C LEU A 73 -3.60 3.24 -6.95
N SER A 74 -3.53 4.32 -6.17
CA SER A 74 -3.54 5.68 -6.69
C SER A 74 -2.35 5.95 -7.61
N GLY A 75 -1.17 5.45 -7.23
CA GLY A 75 0.04 5.50 -8.03
C GLY A 75 -0.07 4.74 -9.36
N LEU A 76 -0.66 3.54 -9.33
CA LEU A 76 -0.92 2.74 -10.52
C LEU A 76 -1.83 3.46 -11.51
N SER A 77 -2.89 4.12 -11.05
CA SER A 77 -3.77 4.90 -11.94
C SER A 77 -3.02 6.01 -12.69
N ASN A 78 -2.06 6.65 -12.03
CA ASN A 78 -1.20 7.66 -12.67
C ASN A 78 -0.20 7.02 -13.64
N GLU A 79 0.39 5.88 -13.28
CA GLU A 79 1.30 5.14 -14.15
C GLU A 79 0.61 4.66 -15.42
N LEU A 80 -0.59 4.09 -15.32
CA LEU A 80 -1.38 3.66 -16.47
C LEU A 80 -1.69 4.84 -17.40
N ARG A 81 -2.08 6.00 -16.85
CA ARG A 81 -2.30 7.22 -17.64
C ARG A 81 -1.03 7.66 -18.35
N GLN A 82 0.11 7.63 -17.66
CA GLN A 82 1.40 7.98 -18.25
C GLN A 82 1.81 6.98 -19.34
N TYR A 83 1.58 5.68 -19.13
CA TYR A 83 1.87 4.63 -20.09
C TYR A 83 1.03 4.80 -21.37
N VAL A 84 -0.25 5.16 -21.27
CA VAL A 84 -1.07 5.50 -22.45
C VAL A 84 -0.49 6.67 -23.25
N LEU A 85 -0.01 7.72 -22.56
CA LEU A 85 0.51 8.93 -23.22
C LEU A 85 1.90 8.77 -23.83
N SER A 86 2.75 7.93 -23.23
CA SER A 86 4.17 7.83 -23.58
C SER A 86 4.58 6.46 -24.13
N SER A 87 3.66 5.50 -24.19
CA SER A 87 3.88 4.11 -24.60
C SER A 87 5.08 3.46 -23.90
N SER A 88 5.42 3.94 -22.70
CA SER A 88 6.56 3.47 -21.92
C SER A 88 6.32 3.70 -20.44
N SER A 89 6.91 2.84 -19.62
CA SER A 89 6.83 2.92 -18.16
C SER A 89 8.23 3.08 -17.60
N VAL A 90 8.35 3.91 -16.56
CA VAL A 90 9.59 4.04 -15.78
C VAL A 90 9.72 2.95 -14.72
N VAL A 91 8.66 2.14 -14.52
CA VAL A 91 8.63 1.05 -13.56
C VAL A 91 9.23 -0.21 -14.20
N PRO A 92 10.29 -0.78 -13.62
CA PRO A 92 10.90 -2.00 -14.15
C PRO A 92 9.91 -3.14 -14.26
N ASN A 93 9.93 -3.85 -15.39
CA ASN A 93 9.05 -4.97 -15.71
C ASN A 93 7.54 -4.65 -15.74
N PHE A 94 7.14 -3.38 -15.73
CA PHE A 94 5.73 -3.00 -15.74
C PHE A 94 5.01 -3.51 -17.00
N GLU A 95 5.52 -3.14 -18.18
CA GLU A 95 4.95 -3.55 -19.47
C GLU A 95 4.92 -5.08 -19.62
N ASN A 96 6.03 -5.76 -19.31
CA ASN A 96 6.10 -7.22 -19.34
C ASN A 96 5.06 -7.88 -18.43
N THR A 97 4.83 -7.32 -17.23
CA THR A 97 3.83 -7.83 -16.29
C THR A 97 2.42 -7.55 -16.79
N LEU A 98 2.19 -6.35 -17.34
CA LEU A 98 0.93 -5.92 -17.89
C LEU A 98 0.49 -6.84 -19.04
N ILE A 99 1.37 -7.09 -20.02
CA ILE A 99 1.13 -8.02 -21.14
C ILE A 99 0.97 -9.46 -20.64
N LYS A 100 1.74 -9.89 -19.62
CA LYS A 100 1.59 -11.23 -19.04
C LYS A 100 0.20 -11.45 -18.43
N PHE A 101 -0.37 -10.43 -17.79
CA PHE A 101 -1.66 -10.51 -17.13
C PHE A 101 -2.86 -10.32 -18.08
N TRP A 102 -2.68 -9.49 -19.10
CA TRP A 102 -3.66 -9.20 -20.15
C TRP A 102 -2.94 -9.16 -21.51
N PRO A 103 -2.74 -10.33 -22.15
CA PRO A 103 -2.03 -10.44 -23.43
C PRO A 103 -2.64 -9.60 -24.56
N GLU A 104 -3.94 -9.31 -24.48
CA GLU A 104 -4.70 -8.55 -25.46
C GLU A 104 -4.17 -7.12 -25.63
N ILE A 105 -3.50 -6.56 -24.62
CA ILE A 105 -2.90 -5.21 -24.67
C ILE A 105 -1.84 -5.10 -25.78
N ALA A 106 -1.17 -6.20 -26.10
CA ALA A 106 -0.16 -6.20 -27.17
C ALA A 106 -0.75 -5.91 -28.55
N VAL A 107 -2.07 -6.06 -28.72
CA VAL A 107 -2.79 -5.89 -29.99
C VAL A 107 -3.85 -4.78 -29.91
N ASP A 108 -4.41 -4.51 -28.73
CA ASP A 108 -5.46 -3.52 -28.50
C ASP A 108 -5.14 -2.60 -27.31
N SER A 109 -4.72 -1.36 -27.61
CA SER A 109 -4.40 -0.36 -26.59
C SER A 109 -5.63 0.08 -25.78
N ASN A 110 -6.85 -0.09 -26.28
CA ASN A 110 -8.07 0.27 -25.55
C ASN A 110 -8.24 -0.57 -24.27
N LYS A 111 -7.60 -1.74 -24.21
CA LYS A 111 -7.54 -2.57 -23.00
C LYS A 111 -6.89 -1.89 -21.81
N ILE A 112 -6.03 -0.90 -22.04
CA ILE A 112 -5.44 -0.12 -20.95
C ILE A 112 -6.51 0.72 -20.23
N GLU A 113 -7.48 1.27 -20.95
CA GLU A 113 -8.61 2.01 -20.35
C GLU A 113 -9.49 1.09 -19.51
N GLU A 114 -9.73 -0.15 -19.97
CA GLU A 114 -10.43 -1.17 -19.18
C GLU A 114 -9.70 -1.47 -17.85
N ILE A 115 -8.38 -1.55 -17.88
CA ILE A 115 -7.55 -1.80 -16.69
C ILE A 115 -7.53 -0.58 -15.77
N MET A 116 -7.56 0.64 -16.31
CA MET A 116 -7.73 1.86 -15.51
C MET A 116 -9.09 1.85 -14.78
N MET A 117 -10.17 1.49 -15.47
CA MET A 117 -11.49 1.33 -14.85
C MET A 117 -11.49 0.25 -13.77
N LEU A 118 -10.88 -0.92 -14.05
CA LEU A 118 -10.75 -2.01 -13.08
C LEU A 118 -9.94 -1.58 -11.85
N THR A 119 -8.90 -0.77 -12.03
CA THR A 119 -8.12 -0.17 -10.93
C THR A 119 -9.00 0.73 -10.06
N MET A 120 -9.81 1.59 -10.67
CA MET A 120 -10.74 2.45 -9.95
C MET A 120 -11.80 1.65 -9.19
N MET A 121 -12.37 0.61 -9.81
CA MET A 121 -13.36 -0.26 -9.17
C MET A 121 -12.75 -1.04 -8.00
N THR A 122 -11.54 -1.58 -8.17
CA THR A 122 -10.80 -2.28 -7.12
C THR A 122 -10.54 -1.35 -5.93
N ARG A 123 -10.06 -0.12 -6.20
CA ARG A 123 -9.83 0.87 -5.16
C ARG A 123 -11.13 1.25 -4.44
N ARG A 124 -12.22 1.47 -5.16
CA ARG A 124 -13.53 1.79 -4.58
C ARG A 124 -14.07 0.67 -3.70
N LYS A 125 -13.92 -0.59 -4.12
CA LYS A 125 -14.28 -1.76 -3.30
C LYS A 125 -13.51 -1.76 -1.98
N LEU A 126 -12.25 -1.33 -2.00
CA LEU A 126 -11.37 -1.35 -0.83
C LEU A 126 -11.50 -0.10 0.08
N GLU A 127 -12.34 0.87 -0.29
CA GLU A 127 -12.45 2.17 0.39
C GLU A 127 -12.81 2.05 1.88
N THR A 128 -13.69 1.11 2.22
CA THR A 128 -14.08 0.86 3.61
C THR A 128 -12.89 0.40 4.47
N PHE A 129 -12.00 -0.42 3.91
CA PHE A 129 -10.79 -0.86 4.59
C PHE A 129 -9.76 0.27 4.71
N PHE A 130 -9.68 1.16 3.71
CA PHE A 130 -8.81 2.35 3.80
C PHE A 130 -9.27 3.28 4.93
N LEU A 131 -10.58 3.54 5.04
CA LEU A 131 -11.15 4.33 6.13
C LEU A 131 -10.93 3.67 7.49
N GLN A 132 -11.10 2.35 7.58
CA GLN A 132 -10.79 1.60 8.80
C GLN A 132 -9.32 1.75 9.19
N ALA A 133 -8.40 1.57 8.25
CA ALA A 133 -6.97 1.70 8.50
C ALA A 133 -6.58 3.10 8.98
N GLN A 134 -7.12 4.15 8.36
CA GLN A 134 -6.88 5.53 8.79
C GLN A 134 -7.35 5.78 10.23
N ASN A 135 -8.52 5.25 10.59
CA ASN A 135 -9.06 5.38 11.94
C ASN A 135 -8.19 4.64 12.98
N GLU A 136 -7.73 3.41 12.66
CA GLU A 136 -6.84 2.64 13.52
C GLU A 136 -5.51 3.37 13.75
N LEU A 137 -4.88 3.88 12.68
CA LEU A 137 -3.62 4.61 12.76
C LEU A 137 -3.74 5.92 13.55
N LYS A 138 -4.81 6.68 13.33
CA LYS A 138 -5.08 7.92 14.09
C LYS A 138 -5.27 7.64 15.58
N HIS A 139 -5.95 6.55 15.91
CA HIS A 139 -6.15 6.15 17.29
C HIS A 139 -4.85 5.67 17.96
N GLU A 140 -3.99 4.94 17.24
CA GLU A 140 -2.64 4.59 17.70
C GLU A 140 -1.77 5.84 17.94
N GLU A 141 -1.81 6.81 17.03
CA GLU A 141 -1.07 8.07 17.18
C GLU A 141 -1.52 8.85 18.43
N LEU A 142 -2.83 8.97 18.65
CA LEU A 142 -3.38 9.63 19.84
C LEU A 142 -2.93 8.95 21.13
N LYS A 143 -2.96 7.62 21.19
CA LYS A 143 -2.47 6.86 22.34
C LYS A 143 -0.99 7.12 22.61
N LEU A 144 -0.16 7.07 21.56
CA LEU A 144 1.28 7.35 21.69
C LEU A 144 1.55 8.79 22.17
N LEU A 145 0.75 9.77 21.73
CA LEU A 145 0.85 11.15 22.18
C LEU A 145 0.45 11.30 23.66
N GLU A 146 -0.61 10.63 24.10
CA GLU A 146 -1.04 10.61 25.50
C GLU A 146 0.01 9.97 26.40
N GLU A 147 0.57 8.83 26.00
CA GLU A 147 1.66 8.18 26.73
C GLU A 147 2.90 9.07 26.83
N ARG A 148 3.29 9.73 25.73
CA ARG A 148 4.40 10.70 25.72
C ARG A 148 4.13 11.87 26.66
N ARG A 149 2.89 12.39 26.71
CA ARG A 149 2.49 13.46 27.63
C ARG A 149 2.56 13.01 29.09
N LEU A 150 2.05 11.83 29.41
CA LEU A 150 2.08 11.26 30.77
C LEU A 150 3.51 11.04 31.26
N ARG A 151 4.38 10.46 30.42
CA ARG A 151 5.81 10.28 30.74
C ARG A 151 6.51 11.60 31.00
N ARG A 152 6.27 12.63 30.16
CA ARG A 152 6.81 13.98 30.40
C ARG A 152 6.35 14.54 31.74
N SER A 153 5.05 14.48 32.04
CA SER A 153 4.49 14.96 33.33
C SER A 153 5.11 14.27 34.55
N GLN A 154 5.35 12.96 34.47
CA GLN A 154 6.04 12.21 35.53
C GLN A 154 7.51 12.64 35.67
N TRP A 155 8.22 12.83 34.57
CA TRP A 155 9.63 13.27 34.58
C TRP A 155 9.78 14.67 35.21
N TRP A 156 8.87 15.60 34.89
CA TRP A 156 8.82 16.92 35.53
C TRP A 156 8.61 16.86 37.05
N LYS A 157 7.76 15.94 37.53
CA LYS A 157 7.54 15.74 38.99
C LYS A 157 8.80 15.18 39.68
N ILE A 158 9.51 14.27 39.03
CA ILE A 158 10.77 13.72 39.53
C ILE A 158 11.85 14.81 39.60
N TRP A 159 12.04 15.58 38.53
CA TRP A 159 13.02 16.67 38.48
C TRP A 159 12.78 17.73 39.57
N LYS A 160 11.52 18.11 39.81
CA LYS A 160 11.15 19.06 40.88
C LYS A 160 11.47 18.53 42.29
N LYS A 161 11.50 17.22 42.49
CA LYS A 161 11.88 16.59 43.76
C LYS A 161 13.39 16.62 43.99
N PHE A 162 14.19 16.46 42.92
CA PHE A 162 15.66 16.51 43.00
C PHE A 162 16.23 17.92 43.14
N ASN A 163 15.59 18.95 42.56
CA ASN A 163 16.05 20.35 42.64
C ASN A 163 15.50 21.14 43.85
N ARG A 164 14.93 20.46 44.85
CA ARG A 164 14.46 21.05 46.11
C ARG A 164 15.24 20.55 47.34
N SER A 165 16.38 19.89 47.12
CA SER A 165 17.38 19.54 48.14
C SER A 165 18.60 20.43 47.99
#